data_AF-A0A349N534-F1
#
_entry.id   AF-A0A349N534-F1
#
_cell.length_a   1.000
_cell.length_b   1.000
_cell.length_c   1.000
_cell.angle_alpha   90.00
_cell.angle_beta   90.00
_cell.angle_gamma   90.00
#
_symmetry.space_group_name_H-M   'P 1'
#
loop_
_entity.id
_entity.type
_entity.pdbx_description
1 polymer ?
#
loop_
_entity_poly.entity_id
_entity_poly.type
_entity_poly.pdbx_seq_one_letter_code
_entity_poly.pdbx_strand_id
1 'polypeptide(L)'
;MRNFTAQSALSALAMTVSMSFAGSALAQDEVTFHKDIEPILQRSCQNCHRVGGAGPMPLVTYEEVAPFAGLIEYKTGLRDRAGAMPPWYMEKNIGIQDYKDDP
;
A
#
# COMPACT_ATOMS: atom_id res chain seq x y z
N MET A 1 13.21 -42.50 -55.13
CA MET A 1 13.51 -42.58 -53.69
C MET A 1 13.67 -41.17 -53.13
N ARG A 2 12.59 -40.57 -52.61
CA ARG A 2 12.65 -39.31 -51.85
C ARG A 2 11.58 -39.38 -50.76
N ASN A 3 12.04 -39.66 -49.55
CA ASN A 3 11.25 -39.78 -48.34
C ASN A 3 10.93 -38.37 -47.84
N PHE A 4 9.68 -37.91 -47.94
CA PHE A 4 9.32 -36.52 -47.55
C PHE A 4 8.00 -36.38 -46.78
N THR A 5 7.35 -37.47 -46.34
CA THR A 5 5.97 -37.39 -45.84
C THR A 5 5.81 -37.53 -44.32
N ALA A 6 6.86 -37.81 -43.55
CA ALA A 6 6.74 -38.08 -42.11
C ALA A 6 7.15 -36.92 -41.18
N GLN A 7 7.74 -35.84 -41.70
CA GLN A 7 8.33 -34.78 -40.87
C GLN A 7 7.36 -33.62 -40.58
N SER A 8 6.29 -33.48 -41.36
CA SER A 8 5.35 -32.35 -41.27
C SER A 8 4.18 -32.56 -40.30
N ALA A 9 3.93 -33.79 -39.83
CA ALA A 9 2.82 -34.08 -38.91
C ALA A 9 3.20 -33.92 -37.41
N LEU A 10 4.49 -33.97 -37.07
CA LEU A 10 4.95 -33.87 -35.68
C LEU A 10 4.99 -32.42 -35.15
N SER A 11 5.03 -31.42 -36.04
CA SER A 11 5.08 -30.01 -35.64
C SER A 11 3.71 -29.41 -35.28
N ALA A 12 2.61 -30.03 -35.72
CA ALA A 12 1.27 -29.47 -35.52
C ALA A 12 0.67 -29.78 -34.13
N LEU A 13 1.13 -30.84 -33.45
CA LEU A 13 0.57 -31.25 -32.15
C LEU A 13 1.30 -30.60 -30.96
N ALA A 14 2.55 -30.16 -31.14
CA ALA A 14 3.32 -29.50 -30.09
C ALA A 14 2.90 -28.02 -29.87
N MET A 15 2.12 -27.44 -30.79
CA MET A 15 1.81 -26.01 -30.81
C MET A 15 0.45 -25.65 -30.19
N THR A 16 -0.31 -26.63 -29.67
CA THR A 16 -1.60 -26.39 -29.00
C THR A 16 -1.54 -26.52 -27.48
N VAL A 17 -0.49 -27.11 -26.91
CA VAL A 17 -0.36 -27.34 -25.45
C VAL A 17 0.21 -26.12 -24.70
N SER A 18 0.84 -25.16 -25.40
CA SER A 18 1.56 -24.04 -24.76
C SER A 18 0.70 -22.83 -24.41
N MET A 19 -0.59 -22.80 -24.74
CA MET A 19 -1.44 -21.61 -24.59
C MET A 19 -2.32 -21.58 -23.32
N SER A 20 -2.23 -22.59 -22.45
CA SER A 20 -3.14 -22.72 -21.30
C SER A 20 -2.60 -22.16 -19.97
N PHE A 21 -1.42 -21.53 -19.94
CA PHE A 21 -0.79 -21.06 -18.69
C PHE A 21 -0.57 -19.54 -18.60
N ALA A 22 -1.26 -18.74 -19.41
CA ALA A 22 -1.17 -17.28 -19.35
C ALA A 22 -2.50 -16.67 -18.87
N GLY A 23 -2.90 -17.00 -17.63
CA GLY A 23 -4.21 -16.60 -17.12
C GLY A 23 -4.31 -16.57 -15.60
N SER A 24 -3.21 -16.34 -14.89
CA SER A 24 -3.26 -15.89 -13.50
C SER A 24 -2.78 -14.45 -13.49
N ALA A 25 -3.63 -13.56 -14.04
CA ALA A 25 -3.51 -12.15 -13.73
C ALA A 25 -3.53 -12.04 -12.21
N LEU A 26 -2.46 -11.50 -11.64
CA LEU A 26 -2.32 -11.23 -10.22
C LEU A 26 -3.52 -10.36 -9.82
N ALA A 27 -4.54 -10.97 -9.22
CA ALA A 27 -5.53 -10.22 -8.47
C ALA A 27 -4.76 -9.62 -7.30
N GLN A 28 -4.32 -8.36 -7.44
CA GLN A 28 -3.96 -7.60 -6.26
C GLN A 28 -5.24 -7.46 -5.46
N ASP A 29 -5.21 -7.92 -4.21
CA ASP A 29 -6.29 -7.70 -3.26
C ASP A 29 -6.67 -6.22 -3.32
N GLU A 30 -7.94 -5.94 -3.59
CA GLU A 30 -8.45 -4.57 -3.65
C GLU A 30 -8.26 -3.92 -2.28
N VAL A 31 -7.56 -2.78 -2.28
CA VAL A 31 -7.36 -1.99 -1.05
C VAL A 31 -8.67 -1.30 -0.73
N THR A 32 -9.19 -1.53 0.47
CA THR A 32 -10.45 -0.94 0.93
C THR A 32 -10.23 -0.14 2.21
N PHE A 33 -11.07 0.88 2.42
CA PHE A 33 -10.94 1.77 3.58
C PHE A 33 -10.98 1.01 4.90
N HIS A 34 -12.00 0.18 5.13
CA HIS A 34 -12.18 -0.50 6.41
C HIS A 34 -11.17 -1.63 6.66
N LYS A 35 -10.77 -2.38 5.62
CA LYS A 35 -9.82 -3.49 5.77
C LYS A 35 -8.39 -2.98 5.98
N ASP A 36 -7.97 -2.00 5.19
CA ASP A 36 -6.55 -1.71 5.02
C ASP A 36 -6.16 -0.34 5.59
N ILE A 37 -7.03 0.67 5.51
CA ILE A 37 -6.71 2.06 5.86
C ILE A 37 -7.12 2.41 7.28
N GLU A 38 -8.36 2.09 7.67
CA GLU A 38 -8.91 2.41 8.99
C GLU A 38 -8.05 1.84 10.13
N PRO A 39 -7.52 0.60 10.08
CA PRO A 39 -6.63 0.11 11.14
C PRO A 39 -5.31 0.88 11.26
N ILE A 40 -4.86 1.56 10.20
CA ILE A 40 -3.69 2.47 10.23
C ILE A 40 -4.05 3.75 10.96
N LEU A 41 -5.20 4.32 10.60
CA LEU A 41 -5.67 5.55 11.22
C LEU A 41 -5.99 5.34 12.70
N GLN A 42 -6.64 4.24 13.06
CA GLN A 42 -6.96 3.90 14.45
C GLN A 42 -5.71 3.84 15.34
N ARG A 43 -4.65 3.15 14.89
CA ARG A 43 -3.43 2.98 15.68
C ARG A 43 -2.53 4.22 15.71
N SER A 44 -2.43 4.98 14.62
CA SER A 44 -1.42 6.04 14.47
C SER A 44 -1.99 7.46 14.49
N CYS A 45 -3.25 7.67 14.11
CA CYS A 45 -3.81 9.00 13.86
C CYS A 45 -4.93 9.36 14.84
N GLN A 46 -5.88 8.45 15.07
CA GLN A 46 -7.14 8.73 15.76
C GLN A 46 -6.99 8.97 17.27
N ASN A 47 -5.84 8.64 17.86
CA ASN A 47 -5.50 9.08 19.22
C ASN A 47 -5.57 10.61 19.34
N CYS A 48 -5.19 11.33 18.29
CA CYS A 48 -5.27 12.79 18.21
C CYS A 48 -6.39 13.26 17.28
N HIS A 49 -6.55 12.63 16.12
CA HIS A 49 -7.50 13.01 15.06
C HIS A 49 -8.86 12.35 15.21
N ARG A 50 -9.54 12.72 16.29
CA ARG A 50 -10.94 12.35 16.57
C ARG A 50 -11.67 13.58 17.10
N VAL A 51 -12.99 13.54 17.11
CA VAL A 51 -13.80 14.60 17.73
C VAL A 51 -13.39 14.77 19.21
N GLY A 52 -13.05 15.99 19.60
CA GLY A 52 -12.55 16.32 20.94
C GLY A 52 -11.09 15.91 21.21
N GLY A 53 -10.38 15.38 20.21
CA GLY A 53 -8.95 15.14 20.26
C GLY A 53 -8.12 16.39 19.98
N ALA A 54 -6.78 16.25 20.02
CA ALA A 54 -5.85 17.35 19.79
C ALA A 54 -5.69 17.73 18.30
N GLY A 55 -6.05 16.83 17.38
CA GLY A 55 -5.99 17.06 15.95
C GLY A 55 -7.10 18.02 15.48
N PRO A 56 -6.84 18.93 14.53
CA PRO A 56 -7.82 19.94 14.12
C PRO A 56 -8.94 19.38 13.23
N MET A 57 -8.77 18.19 12.66
CA MET A 57 -9.77 17.48 11.87
C MET A 57 -9.90 16.03 12.33
N PRO A 58 -11.12 15.47 12.38
CA PRO A 58 -11.32 14.05 12.62
C PRO A 58 -10.85 13.24 11.41
N LEU A 59 -10.30 12.05 11.67
CA LEU A 59 -9.87 11.08 10.64
C LEU A 59 -10.47 9.70 10.96
N VAL A 60 -11.78 9.68 11.23
CA VAL A 60 -12.49 8.51 11.74
C VAL A 60 -13.27 7.81 10.63
N THR A 61 -13.99 8.58 9.79
CA THR A 61 -14.75 8.02 8.66
C THR A 61 -14.05 8.24 7.32
N TYR A 62 -14.47 7.50 6.29
CA TYR A 62 -13.93 7.65 4.94
C TYR A 62 -14.12 9.07 4.39
N GLU A 63 -15.31 9.65 4.60
CA GLU A 63 -15.68 10.98 4.11
C GLU A 63 -14.83 12.08 4.74
N GLU A 64 -14.44 11.89 6.01
CA GLU A 64 -13.54 12.80 6.71
C GLU A 64 -12.11 12.67 6.20
N VAL A 65 -11.64 11.46 5.94
CA VAL A 65 -10.23 11.17 5.60
C VAL A 65 -9.91 11.46 4.14
N ALA A 66 -10.79 11.08 3.21
CA ALA A 66 -10.51 11.10 1.77
C ALA A 66 -10.06 12.48 1.25
N PRO A 67 -10.64 13.62 1.67
CA PRO A 67 -10.19 14.95 1.24
C PRO A 67 -8.75 15.29 1.68
N PHE A 68 -8.26 14.66 2.75
CA PHE A 68 -6.93 14.92 3.31
C PHE A 68 -5.88 13.89 2.90
N ALA A 69 -6.21 12.88 2.09
CA ALA A 69 -5.29 11.78 1.76
C ALA A 69 -3.91 12.26 1.28
N GLY A 70 -3.87 13.20 0.32
CA GLY A 70 -2.60 13.77 -0.15
C GLY A 70 -1.87 14.62 0.90
N LEU A 71 -2.60 15.28 1.81
CA LEU A 71 -1.99 16.03 2.91
C LEU A 71 -1.40 15.10 3.97
N ILE A 72 -2.08 13.98 4.26
CA ILE A 72 -1.59 12.93 5.17
C ILE A 72 -0.29 12.35 4.62
N GLU A 73 -0.25 11.98 3.34
CA GLU A 73 0.97 11.52 2.66
C GLU A 73 2.09 12.54 2.79
N TYR A 74 1.82 13.80 2.41
CA TYR A 74 2.83 14.86 2.47
C TYR A 74 3.38 15.05 3.89
N LYS A 75 2.49 15.20 4.88
CA LYS A 75 2.89 15.49 6.28
C LYS A 75 3.60 14.33 6.94
N THR A 76 3.21 13.09 6.66
CA THR A 76 3.88 11.90 7.19
C THR A 76 5.21 11.64 6.50
N GLY A 77 5.34 11.99 5.21
CA GLY A 77 6.60 11.91 4.47
C GLY A 77 7.68 12.89 4.94
N LEU A 78 7.30 13.98 5.62
CA LEU A 78 8.27 14.95 6.13
C LEU A 78 9.13 14.41 7.28
N ARG A 79 8.59 13.53 8.14
CA ARG A 79 9.24 12.87 9.31
C ARG A 79 10.09 13.75 10.24
N ASP A 80 11.23 14.24 9.76
CA ASP A 80 12.29 14.95 10.49
C ASP A 80 12.13 16.47 10.50
N ARG A 81 10.89 16.98 10.44
CA ARG A 81 10.63 18.43 10.47
C ARG A 81 9.59 18.81 11.49
N ALA A 82 9.78 19.95 12.13
CA ALA A 82 8.76 20.55 12.99
C ALA A 82 7.46 20.78 12.19
N GLY A 83 6.34 20.28 12.73
CA GLY A 83 5.03 20.32 12.06
C GLY A 83 4.80 19.23 11.02
N ALA A 84 5.67 18.21 10.95
CA ALA A 84 5.38 16.92 10.34
C ALA A 84 4.32 16.14 11.16
N MET A 85 3.82 15.04 10.60
CA MET A 85 2.92 14.12 11.31
C MET A 85 3.60 12.77 11.53
N PRO A 86 3.50 12.19 12.74
CA PRO A 86 2.89 12.77 13.95
C PRO A 86 3.67 14.01 14.47
N PRO A 87 3.06 14.89 15.29
CA PRO A 87 3.59 16.24 15.59
C PRO A 87 4.86 16.25 16.47
N TRP A 88 5.38 15.08 16.79
CA TRP A 88 6.60 14.90 17.58
C TRP A 88 7.79 14.89 16.63
N TYR A 89 8.37 16.07 16.39
CA TYR A 89 9.69 16.14 15.76
C TYR A 89 10.70 15.48 16.71
N MET A 90 11.47 14.53 16.18
CA MET A 90 12.42 13.74 16.95
C MET A 90 13.80 13.85 16.30
N GLU A 91 14.77 14.35 17.07
CA GLU A 91 16.14 14.43 16.56
C GLU A 91 16.79 13.04 16.65
N LYS A 92 17.18 12.49 15.49
CA LYS A 92 17.69 11.12 15.34
C LYS A 92 19.22 11.00 15.35
N ASN A 93 19.94 12.09 15.61
CA ASN A 93 21.41 12.05 15.61
C ASN A 93 22.01 12.42 16.98
N ILE A 94 21.20 12.82 17.96
CA ILE A 94 21.66 13.23 19.28
C ILE A 94 20.76 12.65 20.37
N GLY A 95 21.34 11.95 21.35
CA GLY A 95 20.62 11.49 22.55
C GLY A 95 19.84 10.18 22.37
N ILE A 96 18.65 10.08 22.96
CA ILE A 96 17.78 8.90 22.90
C ILE A 96 17.26 8.73 21.47
N GLN A 97 17.47 7.55 20.90
CA GLN A 97 17.15 7.25 19.49
C GLN A 97 15.86 6.44 19.34
N ASP A 98 15.46 5.74 20.40
CA ASP A 98 14.29 4.87 20.40
C ASP A 98 13.29 5.36 21.43
N TYR A 99 12.05 5.52 21.01
CA TYR A 99 10.97 6.02 21.85
C TYR A 99 9.85 5.01 21.90
N LYS A 100 9.25 4.90 23.08
CA LYS A 100 8.07 4.09 23.26
C LYS A 100 6.94 4.67 22.41
N ASP A 101 6.30 3.82 21.62
CA ASP A 101 5.15 4.17 20.77
C ASP A 101 5.48 5.12 19.58
N ASP A 102 6.75 5.15 19.11
CA ASP A 102 7.11 5.70 17.78
C ASP A 102 6.63 4.73 16.69
N PRO A 103 5.72 5.14 15.78
CA PRO A 103 5.12 4.25 14.78
C PRO A 103 6.05 3.81 13.63
#